data_AF-A0A0D6KHK8-F1
#
_entry.id   AF-A0A0D6KHK8-F1
#
_cell.length_a   1.000
_cell.length_b   1.000
_cell.length_c   1.000
_cell.angle_alpha   90.00
_cell.angle_beta   90.00
_cell.angle_gamma   90.00
#
_symmetry.space_group_name_H-M   'P 1'
#
loop_
_entity.id
_entity.type
_entity.pdbx_description
1 polymer ?
#
loop_
_entity_poly.entity_id
_entity_poly.type
_entity_poly.pdbx_seq_one_letter_code
_entity_poly.pdbx_strand_id
1 'polypeptide(L)' 'MYRKAQKQETAAEDFELPFGGKLASDNRWVIMAEMIPWSEFEAEYAAIFSA' A
#
# COMPACT_ATOMS: atom_id res chain seq x y z
N MET A 1 16.34 1.31 -11.41
CA MET A 1 15.05 1.86 -11.86
C MET A 1 13.96 1.41 -10.91
N TYR A 2 13.17 2.36 -10.44
CA TYR A 2 11.97 2.08 -9.67
C TYR A 2 10.99 1.24 -10.50
N ARG A 3 10.40 0.22 -9.89
CA ARG A 3 9.39 -0.61 -10.55
C ARG A 3 8.03 -0.23 -9.98
N LYS A 4 7.27 0.52 -10.78
CA LYS A 4 5.89 0.85 -10.45
C LYS A 4 5.07 -0.43 -10.37
N ALA A 5 4.37 -0.64 -9.26
CA ALA A 5 3.43 -1.75 -9.16
C ALA A 5 2.26 -1.51 -10.14
N GLN A 6 1.90 -2.51 -10.95
CA GLN A 6 0.83 -2.38 -11.94
C GLN A 6 -0.57 -2.36 -11.32
N LYS A 7 -0.69 -2.81 -10.07
CA LYS A 7 -1.93 -2.86 -9.30
C LYS A 7 -1.61 -2.49 -7.87
N GLN A 8 -2.51 -1.78 -7.20
CA GLN A 8 -2.40 -1.55 -5.76
C GLN A 8 -2.47 -2.92 -5.09
N GLU A 9 -1.31 -3.43 -4.67
CA GLU A 9 -1.14 -4.79 -4.20
C GLU A 9 -1.74 -4.87 -2.79
N THR A 10 -2.97 -5.37 -2.71
CA THR A 10 -3.70 -5.75 -1.48
C THR A 10 -4.10 -4.59 -0.56
N ALA A 11 -5.37 -4.59 -0.14
CA ALA A 11 -5.83 -3.77 0.98
C ALA A 11 -5.06 -4.16 2.24
N ALA A 12 -4.90 -3.23 3.19
CA ALA A 12 -4.15 -3.51 4.41
C ALA A 12 -4.77 -4.70 5.20
N GLU A 13 -6.09 -4.81 5.22
CA GLU A 13 -6.79 -5.95 5.84
C GLU A 13 -6.54 -7.30 5.14
N ASP A 14 -6.21 -7.28 3.85
CA ASP A 14 -5.94 -8.48 3.04
C ASP A 14 -4.46 -8.87 3.01
N PHE A 15 -3.63 -8.20 3.79
CA PHE A 15 -2.23 -8.57 3.98
C PHE A 15 -2.13 -9.93 4.71
N GLU A 16 -1.62 -10.94 4.01
CA GLU A 16 -1.41 -12.27 4.57
C GLU A 16 -0.16 -12.29 5.45
N LEU A 17 -0.36 -12.54 6.74
CA LEU A 17 0.74 -12.64 7.70
C LEU A 17 1.44 -14.00 7.58
N PRO A 18 2.78 -14.07 7.68
CA PRO A 18 3.54 -15.32 7.52
C PRO A 18 3.24 -16.38 8.60
N PHE A 19 2.56 -15.99 9.67
CA PHE A 19 2.09 -16.86 10.75
C PHE A 19 0.58 -17.14 10.70
N GLY A 20 -0.09 -16.72 9.63
CA GLY A 20 -1.54 -16.78 9.47
C GLY A 20 -2.28 -15.62 10.15
N GLY A 21 -3.52 -15.40 9.72
CA GLY A 21 -4.36 -14.30 10.20
C GLY A 21 -4.33 -13.06 9.30
N LYS A 22 -5.08 -12.04 9.71
CA LYS A 22 -5.25 -10.76 9.02
C LYS A 22 -4.98 -9.61 9.97
N LEU A 23 -4.69 -8.42 9.42
CA LEU A 23 -4.65 -7.21 10.22
C LEU A 23 -6.06 -6.88 10.74
N ALA A 24 -6.14 -6.41 12.00
CA ALA A 24 -7.40 -5.97 12.57
C ALA A 24 -7.85 -4.66 11.90
N SER A 25 -9.10 -4.59 11.44
CA SER A 25 -9.62 -3.41 10.73
C SER A 25 -9.73 -2.16 11.61
N ASP A 26 -9.81 -2.33 12.93
CA ASP A 26 -9.81 -1.24 13.90
C ASP A 26 -8.39 -0.78 14.30
N ASN A 27 -7.35 -1.40 13.74
CA ASN A 27 -5.98 -0.96 13.95
C ASN A 27 -5.77 0.43 13.34
N ARG A 28 -5.24 1.36 14.12
CA ARG A 28 -4.99 2.75 13.69
C ARG A 28 -4.20 2.85 12.39
N TRP A 29 -3.24 1.94 12.16
CA TRP A 29 -2.44 1.93 10.93
C TRP A 29 -3.22 1.44 9.72
N VAL A 30 -4.12 0.48 9.90
CA VAL A 30 -5.01 -0.01 8.84
C VAL A 30 -5.96 1.11 8.41
N ILE A 31 -6.62 1.76 9.38
CA ILE A 31 -7.50 2.92 9.11
C ILE A 31 -6.73 4.05 8.41
N MET A 32 -5.51 4.38 8.86
CA MET A 32 -4.69 5.40 8.19
C MET A 32 -4.32 5.01 6.76
N ALA A 33 -3.99 3.74 6.51
CA ALA A 33 -3.67 3.27 5.18
C ALA A 33 -4.87 3.37 4.22
N GLU A 34 -6.09 3.13 4.68
CA GLU A 34 -7.32 3.30 3.89
C GLU A 34 -7.58 4.76 3.50
N MET A 35 -7.19 5.71 4.35
CA MET A 35 -7.41 7.15 4.12
C MET A 35 -6.41 7.79 3.15
N ILE A 36 -5.24 7.18 2.94
CA ILE A 36 -4.17 7.77 2.13
C ILE A 36 -4.42 7.50 0.63
N PRO A 37 -4.38 8.52 -0.25
CA PRO A 37 -4.50 8.36 -1.70
C PRO A 37 -3.20 7.80 -2.31
N TRP A 38 -2.88 6.54 -2.00
CA TRP A 38 -1.62 5.91 -2.41
C TRP A 38 -1.36 5.97 -3.91
N SER A 39 -2.40 5.91 -4.76
CA SER A 39 -2.23 5.97 -6.22
C SER A 39 -1.65 7.30 -6.70
N GLU A 40 -1.98 8.41 -6.04
CA GLU A 40 -1.47 9.75 -6.37
C GLU A 40 -0.01 9.88 -5.93
N PHE A 41 0.28 9.55 -4.66
CA PHE A 41 1.64 9.57 -4.13
C PHE A 41 2.59 8.61 -4.87
N GLU A 42 2.10 7.43 -5.27
CA GLU A 42 2.86 6.47 -6.06
C GLU A 42 3.26 7.05 -7.41
N ALA A 43 2.38 7.82 -8.06
CA ALA A 43 2.69 8.46 -9.34
C ALA A 43 3.76 9.54 -9.18
N GLU A 44 3.66 10.38 -8.15
CA GLU A 44 4.65 11.41 -7.84
C GLU A 44 6.00 10.81 -7.48
N TYR A 45 6.01 9.78 -6.64
CA TYR A 45 7.23 9.10 -6.22
C TYR A 45 7.92 8.41 -7.38
N ALA A 46 7.17 7.71 -8.24
CA ALA A 46 7.70 7.04 -9.42
C ALA A 46 8.41 8.00 -10.39
N ALA A 47 7.92 9.23 -10.52
CA ALA A 47 8.50 10.25 -11.40
C ALA A 47 9.92 10.67 -10.99
N ILE A 48 10.31 10.48 -9.73
CA ILE A 48 11.67 10.79 -9.23
C ILE A 48 12.71 9.83 -9.84
N PHE A 49 12.28 8.63 -10.27
CA PHE A 49 13.16 7.56 -10.71
C PHE A 49 13.10 7.28 -12.22
N SER A 50 12.43 8.14 -12.99
CA SER A 50 12.35 8.06 -14.46
C SER A 50 13.47 8.83 -15.18
N ALA A 51 14.53 9.21 -14.47
CA ALA A 51 15.78 9.72 -15.04
C ALA A 51 16.66 8.60 -15.61
#